data_AF-A0A2K8MJF9-F1
#
_entry.id   AF-A0A2K8MJF9-F1
#
_cell.length_a   1.000
_cell.length_b   1.000
_cell.length_c   1.000
_cell.angle_alpha   90.00
_cell.angle_beta   90.00
_cell.angle_gamma   90.00
#
_symmetry.space_group_name_H-M   'P 1'
#
loop_
_entity.id
_entity.type
_entity.pdbx_description
1 polymer ?
#
loop_
_entity_poly.entity_id
_entity_poly.type
_entity_poly.pdbx_seq_one_letter_code
_entity_poly.pdbx_strand_id
1 'polypeptide(L)' 'MVTSESKTSGDKPEQPVIDLAELGARIAERRAALGVGDLPRNSGKRRTPSKKALLAAIEAAGGKW' A
#
# COMPACT_ATOMS: atom_id res chain seq x y z
N MET A 1 1.23 32.55 5.21
CA MET A 1 0.28 31.59 4.62
C MET A 1 1.05 30.85 3.53
N VAL A 2 1.44 29.59 3.74
CA VAL A 2 2.18 28.80 2.73
C VAL A 2 1.16 27.92 2.03
N THR A 3 0.90 28.19 0.75
CA THR A 3 0.04 27.38 -0.10
C THR A 3 0.77 26.08 -0.45
N SER A 4 0.22 24.94 -0.02
CA SER A 4 0.72 23.63 -0.43
C SER A 4 0.10 23.29 -1.78
N GLU A 5 0.91 23.33 -2.84
CA GLU A 5 0.49 22.93 -4.19
C GLU A 5 0.27 21.41 -4.21
N SER A 6 -0.96 20.97 -4.47
CA SER A 6 -1.26 19.57 -4.73
C SER A 6 -0.68 19.18 -6.09
N LYS A 7 0.33 18.30 -6.10
CA LYS A 7 0.82 17.66 -7.33
C LYS A 7 -0.13 16.54 -7.75
N THR A 8 -1.25 16.90 -8.36
CA THR A 8 -2.01 15.94 -9.16
C THR A 8 -1.15 15.61 -10.38
N SER A 9 -0.86 14.33 -10.63
CA SER A 9 -0.14 13.93 -11.83
C SER A 9 -0.99 14.32 -13.05
N GLY A 10 -0.58 15.36 -13.77
CA GLY A 10 -1.18 15.71 -15.07
C GLY A 10 -1.00 14.55 -16.06
N ASP A 11 -1.96 14.47 -17.00
CA ASP A 11 -2.06 13.54 -18.13
C ASP A 11 -1.21 12.26 -18.00
N LYS A 12 -1.71 11.32 -17.19
CA LYS A 12 -1.13 9.97 -17.18
C LYS A 12 -1.54 9.29 -18.48
N PRO A 13 -0.59 8.67 -19.22
CA PRO A 13 -0.97 7.83 -20.35
C PRO A 13 -1.99 6.80 -19.88
N GLU A 14 -3.01 6.56 -20.71
CA GLU A 14 -4.05 5.58 -20.43
C GLU A 14 -3.39 4.24 -20.10
N GLN A 15 -3.42 3.85 -18.82
CA GLN A 15 -2.84 2.59 -18.40
C GLN A 15 -3.81 1.48 -18.78
N PRO A 16 -3.34 0.38 -19.36
CA PRO A 16 -4.21 -0.75 -19.68
C PRO A 16 -4.88 -1.21 -18.38
N VAL A 17 -6.22 -1.18 -18.39
CA VAL A 17 -7.02 -1.70 -17.30
C VAL A 17 -6.93 -3.23 -17.37
N ILE A 18 -6.38 -3.83 -16.32
CA ILE A 18 -6.35 -5.28 -16.15
C ILE A 18 -7.27 -5.68 -15.01
N ASP A 19 -7.84 -6.89 -15.09
CA ASP A 19 -8.60 -7.43 -13.98
C ASP A 19 -7.67 -7.99 -12.87
N LEU A 20 -8.27 -8.32 -11.72
CA LEU A 20 -7.51 -8.82 -10.57
C LEU A 20 -6.92 -10.22 -10.80
N ALA A 21 -7.53 -11.03 -11.67
CA ALA A 21 -7.04 -12.37 -11.97
C ALA A 21 -5.78 -12.30 -12.85
N GLU A 22 -5.81 -11.45 -13.87
CA GLU A 22 -4.67 -11.16 -14.73
C GLU A 22 -3.51 -10.53 -13.94
N LEU A 23 -3.81 -9.58 -13.05
CA LEU A 23 -2.80 -9.02 -12.14
C LEU A 23 -2.15 -10.11 -11.28
N GLY A 24 -2.95 -11.03 -10.73
CA GLY A 24 -2.47 -12.15 -9.92
C GLY A 24 -1.52 -13.07 -10.69
N ALA A 25 -1.88 -13.42 -11.93
CA ALA A 25 -1.05 -14.25 -12.80
C ALA A 25 0.31 -13.61 -13.10
N ARG A 26 0.32 -12.32 -13.46
CA ARG A 26 1.56 -11.56 -13.73
C ARG A 26 2.48 -11.47 -12.52
N ILE A 27 1.91 -11.30 -11.31
CA ILE A 27 2.69 -11.30 -10.07
C ILE A 27 3.32 -12.67 -9.83
N ALA A 28 2.58 -13.76 -10.02
CA ALA A 28 3.07 -15.12 -9.83
C ALA A 28 4.22 -15.46 -10.79
N GLU A 29 4.07 -15.14 -12.08
CA GLU A 29 5.11 -15.29 -13.09
C GLU A 29 6.37 -14.51 -12.70
N ARG A 30 6.21 -13.26 -12.30
CA ARG A 30 7.34 -12.41 -11.91
C ARG A 30 8.05 -12.93 -10.66
N ARG A 31 7.32 -13.46 -9.68
CA ARG A 31 7.92 -14.09 -8.50
C ARG A 31 8.74 -15.31 -8.87
N ALA A 32 8.24 -16.16 -9.77
CA ALA A 32 8.96 -17.32 -10.27
C ALA A 32 10.23 -16.91 -11.03
N ALA A 33 10.13 -15.94 -11.94
CA ALA A 33 11.26 -15.45 -12.74
C ALA A 33 12.39 -14.84 -11.88
N LEU A 34 12.03 -14.17 -10.77
CA LEU A 34 12.99 -13.54 -9.86
C LEU A 34 13.42 -14.45 -8.70
N GLY A 35 12.89 -15.67 -8.61
CA GLY A 35 13.13 -16.57 -7.46
C GLY A 35 12.63 -15.98 -6.13
N VAL A 36 11.64 -15.08 -6.16
CA VAL A 36 11.12 -14.38 -4.98
C VAL A 36 10.09 -15.27 -4.30
N GLY A 37 10.55 -15.95 -3.26
CA GLY A 37 9.72 -16.74 -2.34
C GLY A 37 8.83 -15.87 -1.44
N ASP A 38 8.46 -16.38 -0.27
CA ASP A 38 7.63 -15.62 0.66
C ASP A 38 8.45 -14.50 1.31
N LEU A 39 7.99 -13.25 1.13
CA LEU A 39 8.68 -12.08 1.66
C LEU A 39 8.28 -11.88 3.13
N PRO A 40 9.23 -11.52 4.01
CA PRO A 40 8.88 -11.22 5.39
C PRO A 40 7.90 -10.05 5.43
N ARG A 41 6.77 -10.25 6.12
CA ARG A 41 5.82 -9.16 6.35
C ARG A 41 6.51 -8.05 7.14
N ASN A 42 6.25 -6.80 6.77
CA ASN A 42 6.71 -5.67 7.55
C ASN A 42 6.13 -5.76 8.97
N SER A 43 7.00 -5.74 10.00
CA SER A 43 6.60 -5.79 11.42
C SER A 43 5.76 -4.59 11.87
N GLY A 44 5.67 -3.54 11.05
CA GLY A 44 4.83 -2.38 11.30
C GLY A 44 5.23 -1.56 12.51
N LYS A 45 6.46 -1.72 13.02
CA LYS A 45 6.95 -1.11 14.29
C LYS A 45 7.31 0.38 14.15
N ARG A 46 7.72 0.84 12.96
CA ARG A 46 8.07 2.25 12.71
C ARG A 46 6.84 3.06 12.29
N ARG A 47 5.94 3.31 13.24
CA ARG A 47 4.70 4.09 13.02
C ARG A 47 4.93 5.57 13.30
N THR A 48 4.36 6.43 12.47
CA THR A 48 4.28 7.88 12.72
C THR A 48 3.40 8.15 13.96
N PRO A 49 3.52 9.33 14.60
CA PRO A 49 2.66 9.72 15.71
C PRO A 49 1.16 9.66 15.36
N SER A 50 0.78 10.15 14.18
CA SER A 50 -0.60 10.09 13.68
C SER A 50 -1.13 8.67 13.58
N LYS A 51 -0.32 7.73 13.07
CA LYS A 51 -0.72 6.33 12.96
C LYS A 51 -0.85 5.66 14.33
N LYS A 52 -0.01 6.00 15.31
CA LYS A 52 -0.17 5.50 16.69
C LYS A 52 -1.47 6.00 17.33
N ALA A 53 -1.79 7.28 17.17
CA ALA A 53 -3.02 7.87 17.70
C ALA A 53 -4.27 7.20 17.10
N LEU A 54 -4.28 6.98 15.78
CA LEU A 54 -5.38 6.27 15.11
C LEU A 54 -5.58 4.85 15.67
N LEU A 55 -4.49 4.09 15.83
CA LEU A 55 -4.58 2.71 16.33
C LEU A 55 -5.05 2.66 17.79
N ALA A 56 -4.63 3.61 18.63
CA ALA A 56 -5.14 3.73 19.99
C ALA A 56 -6.65 4.05 20.02
N ALA A 57 -7.14 4.90 19.10
CA ALA A 57 -8.58 5.18 19.00
C ALA A 57 -9.38 3.96 18.54
N ILE A 58 -8.84 3.15 17.62
CA ILE A 58 -9.45 1.89 17.18
C ILE A 58 -9.54 0.91 18.36
N GLU A 59 -8.46 0.77 19.13
CA GLU A 59 -8.44 -0.08 20.33
C GLU A 59 -9.44 0.39 21.39
N ALA A 60 -9.52 1.70 21.64
CA ALA A 60 -10.50 2.29 22.55
C ALA A 60 -11.96 2.05 22.11
N ALA A 61 -12.20 1.95 20.80
CA ALA A 61 -13.50 1.58 20.23
C ALA A 61 -13.77 0.06 20.22
N GLY A 62 -12.85 -0.76 20.75
CA GLY A 62 -12.97 -2.22 20.81
C GLY A 62 -12.50 -2.97 19.56
N GLY A 63 -11.87 -2.28 18.61
CA GLY A 63 -11.28 -2.89 17.41
C GLY A 63 -9.91 -3.52 17.68
N LYS A 64 -9.50 -4.47 16.84
CA LYS A 64 -8.16 -5.08 16.84
C LYS A 64 -7.46 -4.82 15.52
N TRP A 65 -6.20 -4.37 15.58
CA TRP A 65 -5.37 -4.04 14.41
C TRP A 65 -3.93 -4.53 14.54
#